data_AF-A0AAE6RER3-F1
#
_entry.id   AF-A0AAE6RER3-F1
#
_cell.length_a   1.000
_cell.length_b   1.000
_cell.length_c   1.000
_cell.angle_alpha   90.00
_cell.angle_beta   90.00
_cell.angle_gamma   90.00
#
_symmetry.space_group_name_H-M   'P 1'
#
loop_
_entity.id
_entity.type
_entity.pdbx_description
1 polymer ?
#
loop_
_entity_poly.entity_id
_entity_poly.type
_entity_poly.pdbx_seq_one_letter_code
_entity_poly.pdbx_strand_id
1 'polypeptide(L)'
;MTAKKILMLVGDYVEDYEAMVPFQALSMVGHTVHAVCPEKLAGQTVRTAIHDFEGEQTYSEKPGHNFALNYDFVRVRAERYDALLIPGGRAPEYLRLDEKVLELVRAFDQGRQADCGGVPWRPIAGGGGCAGRA
;
A
#
# COMPACT_ATOMS: atom_id res chain seq x y z
N MET A 1 11.93 -3.73 -19.66
CA MET A 1 11.49 -4.26 -18.35
C MET A 1 10.17 -4.98 -18.55
N THR A 2 9.96 -6.14 -17.91
CA THR A 2 8.68 -6.85 -17.98
C THR A 2 7.65 -6.10 -17.16
N ALA A 3 6.49 -5.79 -17.75
CA ALA A 3 5.39 -5.14 -17.03
C ALA A 3 4.91 -6.04 -15.88
N LYS A 4 4.78 -5.45 -14.69
CA LYS A 4 4.36 -6.12 -13.46
C LYS A 4 3.00 -5.59 -13.03
N LYS A 5 2.23 -6.42 -12.33
CA LYS A 5 0.94 -6.04 -11.76
C LYS A 5 1.08 -5.89 -10.25
N ILE A 6 0.80 -4.69 -9.76
CA ILE A 6 1.05 -4.28 -8.37
C ILE A 6 -0.30 -3.95 -7.75
N LEU A 7 -0.57 -4.54 -6.59
CA LEU A 7 -1.70 -4.17 -5.77
C LEU A 7 -1.27 -3.08 -4.79
N MET A 8 -2.05 -2.02 -4.70
CA MET A 8 -1.82 -0.93 -3.77
C MET A 8 -3.00 -0.85 -2.81
N LEU A 9 -2.75 -1.10 -1.53
CA LEU A 9 -3.78 -1.07 -0.49
C LEU A 9 -3.78 0.31 0.17
N VAL A 10 -4.82 1.09 -0.07
CA VAL A 10 -5.00 2.44 0.48
C VAL A 10 -6.24 2.51 1.36
N GLY A 11 -6.38 3.59 2.10
CA GLY A 11 -7.54 3.88 2.93
C GLY A 11 -7.67 5.37 3.22
N ASP A 12 -8.76 5.79 3.86
CA ASP A 12 -8.91 7.16 4.36
C ASP A 12 -7.77 7.55 5.31
N TYR A 13 -7.27 8.78 5.12
CA TYR A 13 -6.08 9.35 5.76
C TYR A 13 -4.78 8.56 5.49
N VAL A 14 -4.68 7.93 4.32
CA VAL A 14 -3.39 7.49 3.78
C VAL A 14 -2.48 8.70 3.52
N GLU A 15 -1.17 8.57 3.70
CA GLU A 15 -0.24 9.70 3.45
C GLU A 15 -0.23 10.06 1.94
N ASP A 16 -0.36 11.35 1.63
CA ASP A 16 -0.62 11.86 0.27
C ASP A 16 0.51 11.54 -0.71
N TYR A 17 1.77 11.73 -0.29
CA TYR A 17 2.94 11.41 -1.10
C TYR A 17 3.18 9.91 -1.18
N GLU A 18 3.05 9.18 -0.08
CA GLU A 18 3.22 7.74 -0.06
C GLU A 18 2.15 7.02 -0.89
N ALA A 19 1.00 7.65 -1.14
CA ALA A 19 0.01 7.17 -2.08
C ALA A 19 0.31 7.61 -3.52
N MET A 20 0.42 8.91 -3.78
CA MET A 20 0.43 9.42 -5.16
C MET A 20 1.75 9.16 -5.88
N VAL A 21 2.89 9.34 -5.20
CA VAL A 21 4.23 9.22 -5.82
C VAL A 21 4.49 7.80 -6.33
N PRO A 22 4.37 6.72 -5.54
CA PRO A 22 4.62 5.39 -6.07
C PRO A 22 3.54 4.95 -7.07
N PHE A 23 2.28 5.37 -6.89
CA PHE A 23 1.23 5.07 -7.87
C PHE A 23 1.58 5.60 -9.26
N GLN A 24 1.97 6.87 -9.35
CA GLN A 24 2.36 7.50 -10.61
C GLN A 24 3.69 6.95 -11.13
N ALA A 25 4.72 6.85 -10.30
CA ALA A 25 6.04 6.39 -10.73
C ALA A 25 5.99 4.96 -11.30
N LEU A 26 5.31 4.04 -10.63
CA LEU A 26 5.16 2.65 -11.10
C LEU A 26 4.32 2.58 -12.39
N SER A 27 3.27 3.39 -12.49
CA SER A 27 2.47 3.49 -13.71
C SER A 27 3.28 4.04 -14.89
N MET A 28 4.10 5.07 -14.66
CA MET A 28 4.94 5.71 -15.68
C MET A 28 6.00 4.76 -16.25
N VAL A 29 6.55 3.84 -15.44
CA VAL A 29 7.51 2.84 -15.92
C VAL A 29 6.85 1.61 -16.56
N GLY A 30 5.53 1.63 -16.76
CA GLY A 30 4.77 0.61 -17.49
C GLY A 30 4.23 -0.53 -16.63
N HIS A 31 4.18 -0.37 -15.30
CA HIS A 31 3.50 -1.33 -14.43
C HIS A 31 2.01 -1.04 -14.33
N THR A 32 1.21 -2.08 -14.12
CA THR A 32 -0.21 -1.93 -13.81
C THR A 32 -0.38 -1.82 -12.30
N VAL A 33 -0.83 -0.68 -11.80
CA VAL A 33 -1.10 -0.48 -10.37
C VAL A 33 -2.59 -0.44 -10.13
N HIS A 34 -3.10 -1.35 -9.31
CA HIS A 34 -4.50 -1.34 -8.86
C HIS A 34 -4.56 -0.82 -7.42
N ALA A 35 -5.15 0.36 -7.24
CA ALA A 35 -5.37 0.95 -5.93
C ALA A 35 -6.78 0.62 -5.42
N VAL A 36 -6.83 -0.01 -4.25
CA VAL A 36 -8.04 -0.55 -3.63
C VAL A 36 -8.15 -0.11 -2.18
N CYS A 37 -9.38 -0.02 -1.68
CA CYS A 37 -9.71 0.21 -0.27
C CYS A 37 -10.87 -0.72 0.09
N PRO A 38 -10.86 -1.39 1.26
CA PRO A 38 -12.03 -2.11 1.76
C PRO A 38 -13.26 -1.21 1.76
N GLU A 39 -14.43 -1.79 1.50
CA GLU A 39 -15.74 -1.11 1.52
C GLU A 39 -15.91 0.03 0.50
N LYS A 40 -14.93 0.25 -0.38
CA LYS A 40 -15.01 1.21 -1.49
C LYS A 40 -14.81 0.53 -2.84
N LEU A 41 -15.36 1.15 -3.87
CA LEU A 41 -15.37 0.70 -5.27
C LEU A 41 -14.49 1.59 -6.14
N ALA A 42 -14.13 1.09 -7.32
CA ALA A 42 -13.46 1.88 -8.34
C ALA A 42 -14.29 3.14 -8.69
N GLY A 43 -13.60 4.27 -8.85
CA GLY A 43 -14.21 5.58 -9.08
C GLY A 43 -14.54 6.36 -7.81
N GLN A 44 -14.56 5.71 -6.64
CA GLN A 44 -14.65 6.41 -5.36
C GLN A 44 -13.27 6.92 -4.93
N THR A 45 -13.26 7.83 -3.95
CA THR A 45 -12.02 8.44 -3.43
C THR A 45 -11.80 8.12 -1.96
N VAL A 46 -10.53 8.10 -1.56
CA VAL A 46 -10.11 8.18 -0.15
C VAL A 46 -9.58 9.58 0.15
N ARG A 47 -9.78 10.05 1.39
CA ARG A 47 -9.09 11.26 1.88
C ARG A 47 -7.63 10.93 2.14
N THR A 48 -6.71 11.85 1.87
CA THR A 48 -5.30 11.70 2.25
C THR A 48 -4.91 12.70 3.34
N ALA A 49 -3.78 12.41 3.98
CA ALA A 49 -3.15 13.25 4.98
C ALA A 49 -1.75 13.66 4.49
N ILE A 50 -1.37 14.90 4.72
CA ILE A 50 0.02 15.36 4.57
C ILE A 50 0.64 15.33 5.96
N HIS A 51 1.71 14.55 6.13
CA HIS A 51 2.49 14.48 7.36
C HIS A 51 3.81 15.23 7.16
N ASP A 52 4.01 16.32 7.91
CA ASP A 52 5.21 17.15 7.79
C ASP A 52 5.76 17.58 9.15
N PHE A 53 7.07 17.71 9.24
CA PHE A 53 7.77 18.16 10.45
C PHE A 53 8.02 19.67 10.39
N GLU A 54 7.31 20.44 11.23
CA GLU A 54 7.35 21.90 11.21
C GLU A 54 8.11 22.51 12.40
N GLY A 55 8.72 21.68 13.25
CA GLY A 55 9.57 22.09 14.38
C GLY A 55 9.27 21.40 15.70
N GLU A 56 8.17 20.65 15.78
CA GLU A 56 7.73 19.93 16.96
C GLU A 56 8.36 18.53 17.09
N GLN A 57 8.11 17.86 18.23
CA GLN A 57 8.59 16.49 18.48
C GLN A 57 7.93 15.43 17.57
N THR A 58 6.83 15.78 16.92
CA THR A 58 6.09 14.90 16.01
C THR A 58 5.57 15.69 14.82
N TYR A 59 5.06 15.00 13.82
CA TYR A 59 4.56 15.61 12.60
C TYR A 59 3.24 16.37 12.84
N SER A 60 3.02 17.39 12.02
CA SER A 60 1.71 17.99 11.82
C SER A 60 0.91 17.16 10.80
N GLU A 61 -0.42 17.15 10.92
CA GLU A 61 -1.32 16.50 9.96
C GLU A 61 -2.22 17.55 9.30
N LYS A 62 -2.22 17.60 7.97
CA LYS A 62 -3.07 18.50 7.16
C LYS A 62 -3.85 17.70 6.11
N PRO A 63 -5.06 18.13 5.70
CA PRO A 63 -5.77 17.49 4.60
C PRO A 63 -4.96 17.55 3.30
N GLY A 64 -4.77 16.40 2.65
CA GLY A 64 -4.16 16.30 1.33
C GLY A 64 -5.19 16.26 0.20
N HIS A 65 -4.79 15.71 -0.95
CA HIS A 65 -5.65 15.55 -2.11
C HIS A 65 -6.66 14.40 -1.93
N ASN A 66 -7.69 14.35 -2.77
CA ASN A 66 -8.52 13.15 -2.85
C ASN A 66 -7.83 12.13 -3.78
N PHE A 67 -7.56 10.94 -3.27
CA PHE A 67 -6.96 9.87 -4.07
C PHE A 67 -8.06 8.96 -4.63
N ALA A 68 -8.13 8.82 -5.96
CA ALA A 68 -9.16 8.03 -6.64
C ALA A 68 -8.76 6.55 -6.74
N LEU A 69 -9.68 5.65 -6.36
CA LEU A 69 -9.52 4.21 -6.50
C LEU A 69 -9.80 3.80 -7.94
N ASN A 70 -9.00 2.89 -8.49
CA ASN A 70 -9.15 2.42 -9.87
C ASN A 70 -9.55 0.93 -9.97
N TYR A 71 -9.72 0.25 -8.82
CA TYR A 71 -10.09 -1.16 -8.80
C TYR A 71 -10.92 -1.51 -7.56
N ASP A 72 -11.73 -2.58 -7.65
CA ASP A 72 -12.60 -3.01 -6.55
C ASP A 72 -11.87 -3.99 -5.63
N PHE A 73 -11.89 -3.74 -4.32
CA PHE A 73 -11.27 -4.63 -3.33
C PHE A 73 -11.80 -6.06 -3.41
N VAL A 74 -13.11 -6.24 -3.61
CA VAL A 74 -13.77 -7.56 -3.70
C VAL A 74 -13.34 -8.39 -4.91
N ARG A 75 -12.67 -7.78 -5.90
CA ARG A 75 -12.16 -8.46 -7.12
C ARG A 75 -10.68 -8.80 -7.02
N VAL A 76 -10.03 -8.47 -5.91
CA VAL A 76 -8.61 -8.73 -5.68
C VAL A 76 -8.40 -10.22 -5.38
N ARG A 77 -7.34 -10.78 -5.97
CA ARG A 77 -6.82 -12.11 -5.67
C ARG A 77 -5.30 -12.02 -5.65
N ALA A 78 -4.66 -12.43 -4.57
CA ALA A 78 -3.22 -12.23 -4.35
C ALA A 78 -2.36 -12.82 -5.48
N GLU A 79 -2.76 -13.97 -6.01
CA GLU A 79 -2.03 -14.72 -7.04
C GLU A 79 -1.98 -14.01 -8.40
N ARG A 80 -2.77 -12.96 -8.58
CA ARG A 80 -2.82 -12.15 -9.81
C ARG A 80 -1.87 -10.96 -9.80
N TYR A 81 -1.13 -10.76 -8.71
CA TYR A 81 -0.25 -9.61 -8.53
C TYR A 81 1.17 -10.08 -8.22
N ASP A 82 2.15 -9.42 -8.80
CA ASP A 82 3.57 -9.66 -8.54
C ASP A 82 4.05 -8.99 -7.24
N ALA A 83 3.34 -7.95 -6.77
CA ALA A 83 3.73 -7.20 -5.58
C ALA A 83 2.52 -6.56 -4.88
N LEU A 84 2.71 -6.29 -3.59
CA LEU A 84 1.81 -5.54 -2.72
C LEU A 84 2.55 -4.27 -2.24
N LEU A 85 1.90 -3.12 -2.36
CA LEU A 85 2.33 -1.83 -1.86
C LEU A 85 1.34 -1.37 -0.79
N ILE A 86 1.85 -1.02 0.39
CA ILE A 86 1.05 -0.51 1.51
C ILE A 86 1.65 0.84 1.90
N PRO A 87 1.03 1.96 1.50
CA PRO A 87 1.43 3.29 1.96
C PRO A 87 1.16 3.48 3.44
N GLY A 88 1.89 4.41 4.05
CA GLY A 88 1.76 4.84 5.42
C GLY A 88 0.60 5.82 5.65
N GLY A 89 0.84 6.77 6.56
CA GLY A 89 -0.18 7.64 7.12
C GLY A 89 -1.00 6.94 8.19
N ARG A 90 -2.26 7.33 8.33
CA ARG A 90 -3.18 6.77 9.34
C ARG A 90 -3.98 5.57 8.86
N ALA A 91 -4.03 5.34 7.54
CA ALA A 91 -4.78 4.22 6.97
C ALA A 91 -4.35 2.84 7.52
N PRO A 92 -3.04 2.52 7.65
CA PRO A 92 -2.61 1.24 8.19
C PRO A 92 -3.10 0.94 9.62
N GLU A 93 -3.37 1.98 10.43
CA GLU A 93 -3.79 1.82 11.83
C GLU A 93 -5.11 1.07 11.97
N TYR A 94 -6.08 1.34 11.10
CA TYR A 94 -7.37 0.65 11.09
C TYR A 94 -7.40 -0.50 10.08
N LEU A 95 -6.67 -0.42 8.97
CA LEU A 95 -6.63 -1.51 7.98
C LEU A 95 -6.03 -2.79 8.57
N ARG A 96 -5.11 -2.70 9.54
CA ARG A 96 -4.58 -3.86 10.26
C ARG A 96 -5.60 -4.60 11.13
N LEU A 97 -6.79 -4.03 11.33
CA LEU A 97 -7.88 -4.64 12.10
C LEU A 97 -8.91 -5.32 11.19
N ASP A 98 -8.84 -5.12 9.87
CA ASP A 98 -9.72 -5.76 8.90
C ASP A 98 -9.20 -7.17 8.58
N GLU A 99 -9.97 -8.21 8.92
CA GLU A 99 -9.60 -9.60 8.67
C GLU A 99 -9.35 -9.91 7.19
N LYS A 100 -10.10 -9.29 6.26
CA LYS A 100 -9.90 -9.50 4.82
C LYS A 100 -8.58 -8.90 4.35
N VAL A 101 -8.18 -7.78 4.94
CA VAL A 101 -6.86 -7.18 4.70
C VAL A 101 -5.75 -8.08 5.24
N LEU A 102 -5.91 -8.59 6.47
CA LEU A 102 -4.94 -9.50 7.08
C LEU A 102 -4.79 -10.81 6.28
N GLU A 103 -5.89 -11.41 5.83
CA GLU A 103 -5.91 -12.58 4.95
C GLU A 103 -5.17 -12.31 3.65
N LEU A 104 -5.45 -11.17 3.01
CA LEU A 104 -4.79 -10.75 1.77
C LEU A 104 -3.27 -10.60 1.97
N VAL A 105 -2.83 -9.89 3.02
CA VAL A 105 -1.40 -9.69 3.32
C VAL A 105 -0.71 -11.03 3.60
N ARG A 106 -1.35 -11.92 4.38
CA ARG A 106 -0.83 -13.28 4.64
C ARG A 106 -0.71 -14.11 3.36
N ALA A 107 -1.66 -13.99 2.42
CA ALA A 107 -1.59 -14.69 1.14
C ALA A 107 -0.39 -14.22 0.29
N PHE A 108 -0.09 -12.92 0.29
CA PHE A 108 1.12 -12.38 -0.35
C PHE A 108 2.42 -12.87 0.30
N ASP A 109 2.45 -13.08 1.61
CA ASP A 109 3.62 -13.63 2.33
C ASP A 109 3.82 -15.12 2.04
N GLN A 110 2.74 -15.91 2.11
CA GLN A 110 2.78 -17.36 1.85
C GLN A 110 3.11 -17.69 0.40
N GLY A 111 2.55 -16.94 -0.56
CA GLY A 111 2.86 -17.09 -1.98
C GLY A 111 4.33 -16.79 -2.33
N ARG A 112 5.06 -16.10 -1.45
CA ARG A 112 6.48 -15.80 -1.58
C ARG A 112 7.40 -16.79 -0.88
N GLN A 113 6.89 -17.62 0.02
CA GLN A 113 7.68 -18.72 0.62
C GLN A 113 7.93 -19.87 -0.36
N ALA A 114 7.17 -19.96 -1.45
CA ALA A 114 7.39 -20.97 -2.50
C ALA A 114 8.57 -20.66 -3.44
N ASP A 115 9.02 -19.39 -3.52
CA ASP A 115 10.15 -18.97 -4.35
C ASP A 115 11.30 -18.50 -3.46
N CYS A 116 11.86 -19.44 -2.68
CA CYS A 116 13.10 -19.25 -1.93
C CYS A 116 14.31 -19.24 -2.89
N GLY A 117 14.33 -18.23 -3.77
CA GLY A 117 15.36 -17.94 -4.76
C GLY A 117 15.83 -16.49 -4.68
N GLY A 118 16.07 -16.01 -3.46
CA GLY A 118 16.96 -14.88 -3.17
C GLY A 118 16.48 -13.48 -3.57
N VAL A 119 15.63 -12.85 -2.75
CA VAL A 119 15.81 -11.49 -2.16
C VAL A 119 14.83 -11.39 -0.98
N PRO A 120 15.27 -11.01 0.25
CA PRO A 120 14.34 -10.81 1.36
C PRO A 120 13.46 -9.58 1.11
N TRP A 121 12.16 -9.75 1.31
CA TRP A 121 11.15 -8.70 1.40
C TRP A 121 11.63 -7.54 2.30
N ARG A 122 11.68 -6.32 1.74
CA ARG A 122 11.83 -5.07 2.48
C ARG A 122 10.60 -4.21 2.24
N PRO A 123 9.85 -3.81 3.28
CA PRO A 123 8.89 -2.73 3.18
C PRO A 123 9.63 -1.47 2.71
N ILE A 124 9.11 -0.79 1.69
CA ILE A 124 9.56 0.56 1.33
C ILE A 124 8.80 1.54 2.22
N ALA A 125 9.08 1.51 3.51
CA ALA A 125 8.63 2.48 4.51
C ALA A 125 9.68 2.51 5.64
N GLY A 126 9.97 3.71 6.14
CA GLY A 126 11.17 4.06 6.89
C GLY A 126 11.53 3.17 8.09
N GLY A 127 12.85 3.01 8.25
CA GLY A 127 13.56 2.84 9.52
C GLY A 127 13.00 1.86 10.56
N GLY A 128 13.63 0.68 10.64
CA GLY A 128 13.80 0.00 11.93
C GLY A 128 13.26 -1.42 12.00
N GLY A 129 14.18 -2.37 12.05
CA GLY A 129 14.03 -3.60 12.83
C GLY A 129 13.22 -4.72 12.20
N CYS A 130 13.93 -5.65 11.56
CA CYS A 130 13.54 -7.05 11.57
C CYS A 130 13.30 -7.48 13.04
N ALA A 131 12.10 -7.90 13.37
CA ALA A 131 11.87 -8.72 14.54
C ALA A 131 11.25 -10.03 14.06
N GLY A 132 12.10 -11.04 13.85
CA GLY A 132 11.66 -12.43 13.67
C GLY A 132 12.16 -13.19 12.46
N ARG A 133 13.34 -12.86 11.90
CA ARG A 133 14.38 -13.79 11.43
C ARG A 133 15.53 -12.96 10.84
N ALA A 134 16.59 -12.85 11.66
CA ALA A 134 17.75 -11.97 11.57
C ALA A 134 17.41 -10.47 11.62
#